data_AF-A0A956A6L3-F1
#
_entry.id   AF-A0A956A6L3-F1
#
_cell.length_a   1.000
_cell.length_b   1.000
_cell.length_c   1.000
_cell.angle_alpha   90.00
_cell.angle_beta   90.00
_cell.angle_gamma   90.00
#
_symmetry.space_group_name_H-M   'P 1'
#
loop_
_entity.id
_entity.type
_entity.pdbx_description
1 polymer ?
#
loop_
_entity_poly.entity_id
_entity_poly.type
_entity_poly.pdbx_seq_one_letter_code
_entity_poly.pdbx_strand_id
1 'polypeptide(L)'
;TAPTAAKAEERSGGGGGDDGLHQALRERSFDEGEALLAPKADEAAETPAAPSSAKEAPPAKTRAQVLREQKKTIARIKDLLGYGAFDWQITDSEAKKAMASLEAMAFAERRVVLEEIGKSEPVYLSRMFEELPAGARKSYGGAWVTLLAVMGRVESLHELVQGPLAKAGLAPGRHEAEIALVVEAIPPGELASYATLTMGAQVREWVQRLPEGHPAQASFEAAWEAGTRHRERAQEEADTRESRKRDAAKTVAGDAALKKTFDSVEDLLSYGVLDWAITDAEALKVLRLLNGISDPAKLQSVVFALDAKGVAMDRFIDNLAPADRWNNARAFLSILLMRDASRTLKYVQELLDGGVSDEEARLVFRLAVRMPPEQQVKFRYKDGGTWWKKMAGEVDETDLAKENANFFNDDEKRAKAKEELEANVATWDKGRLDGAIGTLLRMDEADFVEATLNGAGLAESPDHGWAYEKYGFARPGGERDPKRWGKFVAKSGWDELGEALAET
;
A
#
# COMPACT_ATOMS: atom_id res chain seq x y z
N THR A 1 19.47 50.88 44.06
CA THR A 1 18.79 51.77 43.10
C THR A 1 17.99 50.90 42.15
N ALA A 2 16.69 50.76 42.43
CA ALA A 2 15.72 50.11 41.56
C ALA A 2 15.14 51.14 40.57
N PRO A 3 14.38 50.68 39.56
CA PRO A 3 13.13 51.34 39.29
C PRO A 3 11.94 50.37 39.29
N THR A 4 10.81 51.00 39.59
CA THR A 4 9.51 50.49 40.02
C THR A 4 8.46 50.73 38.93
N ALA A 5 7.35 49.97 39.01
CA ALA A 5 6.01 50.23 38.44
C ALA A 5 5.87 50.07 36.89
N ALA A 6 4.81 49.48 36.35
CA ALA A 6 3.40 49.71 36.69
C ALA A 6 2.50 48.47 36.61
N LYS A 7 1.45 48.54 37.44
CA LYS A 7 0.35 47.62 37.65
C LYS A 7 -0.88 48.23 36.95
N ALA A 8 -1.68 47.43 36.24
CA ALA A 8 -3.03 47.79 35.83
C ALA A 8 -3.97 46.62 36.12
N GLU A 9 -4.73 46.75 37.21
CA GLU A 9 -5.99 46.05 37.46
C GLU A 9 -7.11 46.99 37.02
N GLU A 10 -8.08 46.51 36.25
CA GLU A 10 -9.45 47.01 36.36
C GLU A 10 -10.45 45.88 36.13
N ARG A 11 -11.31 45.73 37.14
CA ARG A 11 -12.49 44.85 37.21
C ARG A 11 -13.67 45.53 36.51
N SER A 12 -14.64 44.74 36.03
CA SER A 12 -16.10 44.99 36.13
C SER A 12 -16.84 44.19 35.04
N GLY A 13 -17.56 43.11 35.38
CA GLY A 13 -19.04 43.08 35.40
C GLY A 13 -19.57 42.38 34.12
N GLY A 14 -20.55 41.49 34.06
CA GLY A 14 -21.69 41.19 34.93
C GLY A 14 -22.97 41.23 34.07
N GLY A 15 -23.74 40.13 33.99
CA GLY A 15 -25.08 40.03 33.37
C GLY A 15 -25.07 39.60 31.89
N GLY A 16 -25.88 38.66 31.38
CA GLY A 16 -27.17 38.13 31.83
C GLY A 16 -28.31 38.75 31.03
N GLY A 17 -29.04 37.96 30.23
CA GLY A 17 -30.41 38.28 29.79
C GLY A 17 -30.70 38.26 28.29
N ASP A 18 -31.56 37.29 27.93
CA ASP A 18 -32.77 37.39 27.08
C ASP A 18 -32.70 37.56 25.55
N ASP A 19 -33.15 36.50 24.88
CA ASP A 19 -34.45 36.38 24.20
C ASP A 19 -34.95 37.53 23.31
N GLY A 20 -35.23 37.18 22.04
CA GLY A 20 -36.42 37.67 21.35
C GLY A 20 -36.24 38.10 19.90
N LEU A 21 -37.19 37.64 19.06
CA LEU A 21 -37.56 38.09 17.71
C LEU A 21 -36.73 37.50 16.55
N HIS A 22 -37.24 36.60 15.71
CA HIS A 22 -38.53 36.64 15.02
C HIS A 22 -39.08 35.24 14.68
N GLN A 23 -40.34 35.01 15.09
CA GLN A 23 -41.24 33.99 14.56
C GLN A 23 -42.59 34.67 14.24
N ALA A 24 -43.01 34.66 12.97
CA ALA A 24 -44.38 34.82 12.43
C ALA A 24 -44.22 35.05 10.91
N LEU A 25 -44.83 34.32 9.96
CA LEU A 25 -46.21 33.83 9.75
C LEU A 25 -46.12 32.50 8.96
N ARG A 26 -46.69 31.35 9.32
CA ARG A 26 -48.10 30.89 9.44
C ARG A 26 -49.00 31.06 8.20
N GLU A 27 -49.37 29.89 7.66
CA GLU A 27 -50.70 29.46 7.22
C GLU A 27 -51.26 29.99 5.88
N ARG A 28 -51.33 29.07 4.91
CA ARG A 28 -52.45 28.97 3.96
C ARG A 28 -52.81 27.49 3.73
N SER A 29 -53.75 27.03 4.54
CA SER A 29 -54.68 25.94 4.20
C SER A 29 -55.75 26.49 3.24
N PHE A 30 -56.14 25.69 2.26
CA PHE A 30 -57.40 25.82 1.54
C PHE A 30 -57.87 24.41 1.18
N ASP A 31 -58.79 23.91 1.99
CA ASP A 31 -59.74 22.86 1.61
C ASP A 31 -61.03 23.55 1.18
N GLU A 32 -61.69 22.94 0.19
CA GLU A 32 -63.15 22.79 -0.01
C GLU A 32 -63.55 22.91 -1.48
N GLY A 33 -64.26 21.88 -1.98
CA GLY A 33 -64.91 21.92 -3.28
C GLY A 33 -65.36 20.58 -3.85
N GLU A 34 -66.02 19.74 -3.04
CA GLU A 34 -66.72 18.53 -3.49
C GLU A 34 -68.08 18.89 -4.12
N ALA A 35 -68.34 18.48 -5.37
CA ALA A 35 -69.69 18.37 -5.93
C ALA A 35 -69.73 17.46 -7.19
N LEU A 36 -70.19 16.21 -6.97
CA LEU A 36 -71.14 15.41 -7.76
C LEU A 36 -71.24 15.63 -9.29
N LEU A 37 -71.00 14.57 -10.07
CA LEU A 37 -72.03 13.90 -10.90
C LEU A 37 -71.51 12.61 -11.59
N ALA A 38 -72.44 11.65 -11.69
CA ALA A 38 -72.40 10.25 -12.10
C ALA A 38 -71.81 9.90 -13.50
N PRO A 39 -71.64 8.60 -13.83
CA PRO A 39 -70.75 8.10 -14.87
C PRO A 39 -71.43 8.03 -16.25
N LYS A 40 -70.63 8.16 -17.32
CA LYS A 40 -71.01 7.71 -18.67
C LYS A 40 -70.16 6.52 -19.08
N ALA A 41 -70.87 5.43 -19.38
CA ALA A 41 -70.38 4.25 -20.07
C ALA A 41 -70.23 4.53 -21.58
N ASP A 42 -69.49 3.61 -22.21
CA ASP A 42 -69.38 3.33 -23.64
C ASP A 42 -68.57 4.29 -24.51
N GLU A 43 -67.27 3.99 -24.64
CA GLU A 43 -66.58 4.16 -25.93
C GLU A 43 -65.63 2.97 -26.15
N ALA A 44 -65.84 2.28 -27.27
CA ALA A 44 -65.16 1.06 -27.65
C ALA A 44 -63.67 1.29 -27.85
N ALA A 45 -62.84 0.48 -27.18
CA ALA A 45 -61.41 0.41 -27.42
C ALA A 45 -61.15 -0.20 -28.81
N GLU A 46 -60.86 0.64 -29.79
CA GLU A 46 -60.09 0.23 -30.95
C GLU A 46 -58.72 -0.27 -30.49
N THR A 47 -58.39 -1.49 -30.90
CA THR A 47 -57.09 -2.12 -30.67
C THR A 47 -56.02 -1.30 -31.38
N PRO A 48 -55.02 -0.71 -30.69
CA PRO A 48 -53.91 -0.07 -31.38
C PRO A 48 -53.11 -1.15 -32.10
N ALA A 49 -53.06 -1.05 -33.42
CA ALA A 49 -52.22 -1.88 -34.26
C ALA A 49 -50.77 -1.88 -33.73
N ALA A 50 -50.24 -3.08 -33.50
CA ALA A 50 -48.87 -3.28 -33.06
C ALA A 50 -47.89 -2.56 -34.03
N PRO A 51 -46.93 -1.76 -33.54
CA PRO A 51 -45.84 -1.26 -34.38
C PRO A 51 -44.95 -2.44 -34.78
N SER A 52 -45.30 -3.08 -35.89
CA SER A 52 -44.49 -4.08 -36.58
C SER A 52 -43.33 -3.38 -37.28
N SER A 53 -42.28 -3.12 -36.52
CA SER A 53 -40.94 -2.78 -37.01
C SER A 53 -39.93 -3.06 -35.90
N ALA A 54 -39.79 -4.34 -35.52
CA ALA A 54 -38.64 -4.79 -34.76
C ALA A 54 -37.40 -4.55 -35.64
N LYS A 55 -36.73 -3.42 -35.39
CA LYS A 55 -35.46 -3.06 -36.03
C LYS A 55 -34.47 -4.18 -35.67
N GLU A 56 -34.19 -5.06 -36.62
CA GLU A 56 -33.22 -6.15 -36.44
C GLU A 56 -31.95 -5.59 -35.79
N ALA A 57 -31.52 -6.22 -34.70
CA ALA A 57 -30.28 -5.86 -34.04
C ALA A 57 -29.14 -5.95 -35.07
N PRO A 58 -28.26 -4.94 -35.15
CA PRO A 58 -27.15 -4.98 -36.08
C PRO A 58 -26.32 -6.25 -35.82
N PRO A 59 -25.79 -6.90 -36.87
CA PRO A 59 -25.00 -8.12 -36.72
C PRO A 59 -23.80 -7.86 -35.80
N ALA A 60 -23.52 -8.81 -34.90
CA ALA A 60 -22.38 -8.72 -34.00
C ALA A 60 -21.08 -8.56 -34.81
N LYS A 61 -20.22 -7.61 -34.39
CA LYS A 61 -18.93 -7.38 -35.04
C LYS A 61 -18.05 -8.62 -34.92
N THR A 62 -17.36 -8.98 -35.99
CA THR A 62 -16.33 -10.04 -35.95
C THR A 62 -15.11 -9.58 -35.15
N ARG A 63 -14.38 -10.52 -34.54
CA ARG A 63 -13.12 -10.21 -33.82
C ARG A 63 -12.12 -9.42 -34.67
N ALA A 64 -12.04 -9.72 -35.97
CA ALA A 64 -11.17 -9.00 -36.90
C ALA A 64 -11.60 -7.54 -37.12
N GLN A 65 -12.91 -7.26 -37.13
CA GLN A 65 -13.43 -5.89 -37.20
C GLN A 65 -13.14 -5.12 -35.90
N VAL A 66 -13.37 -5.74 -34.74
CA VAL A 66 -13.05 -5.14 -33.43
C VAL A 66 -11.58 -4.74 -33.34
N LEU A 67 -10.66 -5.65 -33.72
CA LEU A 67 -9.22 -5.36 -33.70
C LEU A 67 -8.83 -4.24 -34.68
N ARG A 68 -9.45 -4.18 -35.87
CA ARG A 68 -9.18 -3.10 -36.83
C ARG A 68 -9.67 -1.74 -36.31
N GLU A 69 -10.85 -1.72 -35.68
CA GLU A 69 -11.40 -0.50 -35.06
C GLU A 69 -10.53 -0.04 -33.88
N GLN A 70 -10.12 -0.96 -32.99
CA GLN A 70 -9.21 -0.65 -31.88
C GLN A 70 -7.90 -0.03 -32.39
N LYS A 71 -7.24 -0.65 -33.38
CA LYS A 71 -6.00 -0.09 -33.98
C LYS A 71 -6.21 1.29 -34.59
N LYS A 72 -7.34 1.50 -35.27
CA LYS A 72 -7.69 2.79 -35.86
C LYS A 72 -7.93 3.85 -34.78
N THR A 73 -8.62 3.52 -33.70
CA THR A 73 -8.84 4.42 -32.56
C THR A 73 -7.53 4.75 -31.87
N ILE A 74 -6.66 3.76 -31.61
CA ILE A 74 -5.33 4.01 -31.03
C ILE A 74 -4.54 4.98 -31.90
N ALA A 75 -4.44 4.73 -33.20
CA ALA A 75 -3.72 5.61 -34.11
C ALA A 75 -4.30 7.04 -34.11
N ARG A 76 -5.63 7.17 -34.09
CA ARG A 76 -6.30 8.48 -34.03
C ARG A 76 -6.06 9.20 -32.70
N ILE A 77 -6.11 8.51 -31.58
CA ILE A 77 -5.85 9.12 -30.26
C ILE A 77 -4.39 9.55 -30.17
N LYS A 78 -3.45 8.73 -30.67
CA LYS A 78 -2.03 9.09 -30.73
C LYS A 78 -1.77 10.30 -31.63
N ASP A 79 -2.49 10.41 -32.75
CA ASP A 79 -2.41 11.58 -33.64
C ASP A 79 -2.96 12.85 -32.94
N LEU A 80 -4.08 12.73 -32.21
CA LEU A 80 -4.67 13.86 -31.47
C LEU A 80 -3.86 14.30 -30.25
N LEU A 81 -3.16 13.37 -29.59
CA LEU A 81 -2.43 13.63 -28.34
C LEU A 81 -0.91 13.70 -28.53
N GLY A 82 -0.43 13.44 -29.75
CA GLY A 82 0.98 13.52 -30.12
C GLY A 82 1.38 14.96 -30.42
N TYR A 83 2.67 15.26 -30.22
CA TYR A 83 3.21 16.56 -30.62
C TYR A 83 3.47 16.58 -32.12
N GLY A 84 2.85 17.53 -32.83
CA GLY A 84 3.35 17.96 -34.13
C GLY A 84 4.68 18.69 -33.96
N ALA A 85 5.48 18.79 -35.03
CA ALA A 85 6.78 19.47 -35.00
C ALA A 85 6.72 20.95 -34.53
N PHE A 86 5.52 21.52 -34.39
CA PHE A 86 5.27 22.90 -33.97
C PHE A 86 4.14 23.04 -32.93
N ASP A 87 3.59 21.95 -32.41
CA ASP A 87 2.48 22.00 -31.45
C ASP A 87 2.93 21.42 -30.12
N TRP A 88 3.07 22.28 -29.11
CA TRP A 88 3.66 21.94 -27.80
C TRP A 88 2.60 21.75 -26.71
N GLN A 89 1.31 21.97 -27.02
CA GLN A 89 0.21 21.84 -26.07
C GLN A 89 -0.95 21.07 -26.69
N ILE A 90 -1.50 20.11 -25.95
CA ILE A 90 -2.77 19.47 -26.32
C ILE A 90 -3.89 20.41 -25.94
N THR A 91 -4.82 20.65 -26.86
CA THR A 91 -5.98 21.51 -26.62
C THR A 91 -7.14 20.74 -26.00
N ASP A 92 -8.01 21.42 -25.25
CA ASP A 92 -9.31 20.90 -24.81
C ASP A 92 -10.09 20.21 -25.94
N SER A 93 -9.97 20.71 -27.18
CA SER A 93 -10.67 20.18 -28.34
C SER A 93 -10.16 18.80 -28.75
N GLU A 94 -8.85 18.57 -28.66
CA GLU A 94 -8.22 17.28 -28.94
C GLU A 94 -8.53 16.26 -27.87
N ALA A 95 -8.43 16.64 -26.59
CA ALA A 95 -8.84 15.79 -25.47
C ALA A 95 -10.31 15.37 -25.62
N LYS A 96 -11.23 16.30 -25.95
CA LYS A 96 -12.65 15.97 -26.22
C LYS A 96 -12.83 15.01 -27.40
N LYS A 97 -12.08 15.18 -28.50
CA LYS A 97 -12.15 14.29 -29.67
C LYS A 97 -11.63 12.88 -29.35
N ALA A 98 -10.56 12.78 -28.55
CA ALA A 98 -10.04 11.51 -28.06
C ALA A 98 -11.09 10.80 -27.19
N MET A 99 -11.67 11.51 -26.22
CA MET A 99 -12.73 11.00 -25.35
C MET A 99 -13.98 10.59 -26.10
N ALA A 100 -14.42 11.38 -27.09
CA ALA A 100 -15.55 11.02 -27.94
C ALA A 100 -15.28 9.75 -28.76
N SER A 101 -14.03 9.55 -29.20
CA SER A 101 -13.63 8.33 -29.92
C SER A 101 -13.67 7.10 -29.01
N LEU A 102 -13.28 7.26 -27.74
CA LEU A 102 -13.40 6.21 -26.73
C LEU A 102 -14.86 5.94 -26.39
N GLU A 103 -15.67 6.97 -26.11
CA GLU A 103 -17.08 6.85 -25.68
C GLU A 103 -17.93 6.07 -26.70
N ALA A 104 -17.60 6.17 -27.98
CA ALA A 104 -18.26 5.43 -29.05
C ALA A 104 -17.99 3.91 -29.06
N MET A 105 -17.00 3.44 -28.30
CA MET A 105 -16.60 2.04 -28.20
C MET A 105 -17.30 1.35 -27.02
N ALA A 106 -17.44 0.02 -27.10
CA ALA A 106 -17.89 -0.76 -25.94
C ALA A 106 -16.85 -0.71 -24.82
N PHE A 107 -17.27 -0.84 -23.55
CA PHE A 107 -16.38 -0.73 -22.39
C PHE A 107 -15.13 -1.62 -22.50
N ALA A 108 -15.31 -2.90 -22.84
CA ALA A 108 -14.21 -3.85 -22.98
C ALA A 108 -13.21 -3.40 -24.06
N GLU A 109 -13.69 -2.78 -25.13
CA GLU A 109 -12.84 -2.25 -26.20
C GLU A 109 -12.12 -0.97 -25.77
N ARG A 110 -12.81 -0.07 -25.04
CA ARG A 110 -12.22 1.16 -24.46
C ARG A 110 -11.04 0.83 -23.57
N ARG A 111 -11.21 -0.15 -22.68
CA ARG A 111 -10.17 -0.59 -21.74
C ARG A 111 -8.93 -1.08 -22.48
N VAL A 112 -9.08 -1.97 -23.45
CA VAL A 112 -7.97 -2.49 -24.26
C VAL A 112 -7.23 -1.36 -25.00
N VAL A 113 -7.96 -0.40 -25.57
CA VAL A 113 -7.35 0.77 -26.25
C VAL A 113 -6.55 1.62 -25.27
N LEU A 114 -7.12 1.93 -24.09
CA LEU A 114 -6.47 2.74 -23.07
C LEU A 114 -5.24 2.06 -22.47
N GLU A 115 -5.31 0.75 -22.20
CA GLU A 115 -4.17 -0.05 -21.72
C GLU A 115 -3.03 -0.08 -22.75
N GLU A 116 -3.35 -0.24 -24.04
CA GLU A 116 -2.35 -0.22 -25.11
C GLU A 116 -1.70 1.16 -25.27
N ILE A 117 -2.49 2.24 -25.15
CA ILE A 117 -1.95 3.61 -25.11
C ILE A 117 -1.07 3.80 -23.88
N GLY A 118 -1.51 3.38 -22.69
CA GLY A 118 -0.74 3.50 -21.45
C GLY A 118 0.59 2.75 -21.49
N LYS A 119 0.62 1.55 -22.09
CA LYS A 119 1.85 0.75 -22.27
C LYS A 119 2.83 1.41 -23.24
N SER A 120 2.33 1.97 -24.33
CA SER A 120 3.19 2.51 -25.38
C SER A 120 3.60 3.98 -25.15
N GLU A 121 2.71 4.79 -24.58
CA GLU A 121 2.86 6.24 -24.42
C GLU A 121 2.10 6.72 -23.15
N PRO A 122 2.60 6.44 -21.93
CA PRO A 122 1.88 6.70 -20.68
C PRO A 122 1.52 8.18 -20.49
N VAL A 123 2.33 9.09 -21.03
CA VAL A 123 2.10 10.54 -21.00
C VAL A 123 0.77 10.94 -21.65
N TYR A 124 0.28 10.20 -22.65
CA TYR A 124 -0.97 10.55 -23.33
C TYR A 124 -2.19 10.41 -22.43
N LEU A 125 -2.19 9.44 -21.51
CA LEU A 125 -3.29 9.28 -20.55
C LEU A 125 -3.33 10.44 -19.57
N SER A 126 -2.17 10.84 -19.02
CA SER A 126 -2.05 11.98 -18.12
C SER A 126 -2.53 13.28 -18.77
N ARG A 127 -2.12 13.54 -20.01
CA ARG A 127 -2.56 14.76 -20.71
C ARG A 127 -4.05 14.74 -21.02
N MET A 128 -4.59 13.60 -21.44
CA MET A 128 -6.04 13.47 -21.65
C MET A 128 -6.82 13.68 -20.35
N PHE A 129 -6.25 13.29 -19.20
CA PHE A 129 -6.82 13.57 -17.88
C PHE A 129 -6.77 15.07 -17.53
N GLU A 130 -5.61 15.70 -17.73
CA GLU A 130 -5.35 17.10 -17.33
C GLU A 130 -6.11 18.10 -18.20
N GLU A 131 -6.10 17.90 -19.53
CA GLU A 131 -6.66 18.84 -20.53
C GLU A 131 -8.16 18.66 -20.77
N LEU A 132 -8.81 17.66 -20.16
CA LEU A 132 -10.26 17.50 -20.31
C LEU A 132 -11.00 18.42 -19.32
N PRO A 133 -11.75 19.43 -19.79
CA PRO A 133 -12.43 20.36 -18.90
C PRO A 133 -13.54 19.66 -18.11
N ALA A 134 -13.81 20.14 -16.88
CA ALA A 134 -14.74 19.51 -15.95
C ALA A 134 -16.15 19.27 -16.53
N GLY A 135 -16.63 20.15 -17.42
CA GLY A 135 -17.91 19.97 -18.11
C GLY A 135 -17.91 18.78 -19.08
N ALA A 136 -16.80 18.54 -19.78
CA ALA A 136 -16.66 17.45 -20.74
C ALA A 136 -16.50 16.08 -20.06
N ARG A 137 -15.87 16.03 -18.87
CA ARG A 137 -15.77 14.80 -18.06
C ARG A 137 -17.16 14.16 -17.83
N LYS A 138 -18.20 14.98 -17.67
CA LYS A 138 -19.60 14.51 -17.53
C LYS A 138 -20.18 13.95 -18.82
N SER A 139 -19.86 14.59 -19.96
CA SER A 139 -20.38 14.19 -21.27
C SER A 139 -19.78 12.89 -21.79
N TYR A 140 -18.61 12.50 -21.27
CA TYR A 140 -17.89 11.27 -21.64
C TYR A 140 -17.73 10.35 -20.42
N GLY A 141 -18.81 10.15 -19.65
CA GLY A 141 -18.77 9.44 -18.37
C GLY A 141 -18.15 8.05 -18.48
N GLY A 142 -18.56 7.25 -19.47
CA GLY A 142 -18.07 5.89 -19.65
C GLY A 142 -16.58 5.83 -19.99
N ALA A 143 -16.12 6.65 -20.94
CA ALA A 143 -14.73 6.76 -21.32
C ALA A 143 -13.86 7.36 -20.21
N TRP A 144 -14.39 8.34 -19.47
CA TRP A 144 -13.68 8.99 -18.36
C TRP A 144 -13.45 8.02 -17.21
N VAL A 145 -14.49 7.27 -16.84
CA VAL A 145 -14.41 6.21 -15.84
C VAL A 145 -13.37 5.15 -16.25
N THR A 146 -13.39 4.68 -17.51
CA THR A 146 -12.39 3.73 -17.99
C THR A 146 -10.97 4.32 -17.97
N LEU A 147 -10.81 5.60 -18.32
CA LEU A 147 -9.52 6.30 -18.24
C LEU A 147 -9.00 6.33 -16.80
N LEU A 148 -9.82 6.72 -15.83
CA LEU A 148 -9.44 6.74 -14.42
C LEU A 148 -9.02 5.35 -13.92
N ALA A 149 -9.79 4.33 -14.29
CA ALA A 149 -9.50 2.94 -13.92
C ALA A 149 -8.15 2.48 -14.49
N VAL A 150 -7.87 2.75 -15.77
CA VAL A 150 -6.59 2.38 -16.41
C VAL A 150 -5.41 3.16 -15.85
N MET A 151 -5.62 4.43 -15.45
CA MET A 151 -4.57 5.25 -14.83
C MET A 151 -4.32 4.91 -13.35
N GLY A 152 -5.10 4.01 -12.74
CA GLY A 152 -5.05 3.77 -11.29
C GLY A 152 -5.44 5.00 -10.45
N ARG A 153 -6.08 6.02 -11.06
CA ARG A 153 -6.51 7.27 -10.38
C ARG A 153 -7.89 7.11 -9.76
N VAL A 154 -8.03 6.07 -8.95
CA VAL A 154 -9.31 5.70 -8.32
C VAL A 154 -9.74 6.72 -7.26
N GLU A 155 -8.82 7.52 -6.69
CA GLU A 155 -9.18 8.70 -5.89
C GLU A 155 -10.06 9.71 -6.66
N SER A 156 -9.85 9.87 -7.97
CA SER A 156 -10.70 10.72 -8.81
C SER A 156 -12.06 10.08 -9.11
N LEU A 157 -12.24 8.77 -8.87
CA LEU A 157 -13.58 8.16 -8.86
C LEU A 157 -14.40 8.66 -7.66
N HIS A 158 -13.77 9.05 -6.54
CA HIS A 158 -14.47 9.71 -5.42
C HIS A 158 -15.16 11.00 -5.86
N GLU A 159 -14.46 11.87 -6.60
CA GLU A 159 -15.04 13.10 -7.14
C GLU A 159 -16.17 12.82 -8.15
N LEU A 160 -16.08 11.71 -8.87
CA LEU A 160 -17.13 11.29 -9.79
C LEU A 160 -18.39 10.84 -9.05
N VAL A 161 -18.20 10.02 -8.02
CA VAL A 161 -19.24 9.41 -7.19
C VAL A 161 -19.95 10.45 -6.31
N GLN A 162 -19.20 11.32 -5.63
CA GLN A 162 -19.74 12.37 -4.76
C GLN A 162 -20.15 13.64 -5.53
N GLY A 163 -19.61 13.83 -6.73
CA GLY A 163 -19.73 15.06 -7.47
C GLY A 163 -20.90 15.09 -8.44
N PRO A 164 -20.71 15.68 -9.64
CA PRO A 164 -21.81 16.00 -10.53
C PRO A 164 -22.67 14.84 -11.03
N LEU A 165 -22.21 13.59 -11.01
CA LEU A 165 -23.05 12.44 -11.39
C LEU A 165 -24.16 12.20 -10.35
N ALA A 166 -23.84 12.29 -9.06
CA ALA A 166 -24.84 12.24 -7.98
C ALA A 166 -25.83 13.42 -8.04
N LYS A 167 -25.36 14.61 -8.45
CA LYS A 167 -26.20 15.81 -8.59
C LYS A 167 -26.99 15.89 -9.91
N ALA A 168 -26.58 15.17 -10.96
CA ALA A 168 -27.19 15.25 -12.28
C ALA A 168 -28.42 14.36 -12.47
N GLY A 169 -28.88 13.64 -11.43
CA GLY A 169 -30.09 12.82 -11.50
C GLY A 169 -30.02 11.73 -12.58
N LEU A 170 -28.81 11.28 -12.92
CA LEU A 170 -28.61 10.28 -13.96
C LEU A 170 -29.20 8.94 -13.49
N ALA A 171 -30.06 8.37 -14.34
CA ALA A 171 -30.86 7.21 -14.02
C ALA A 171 -29.99 6.02 -13.55
N PRO A 172 -30.31 5.38 -12.41
CA PRO A 172 -29.49 4.32 -11.79
C PRO A 172 -29.01 3.21 -12.74
N GLY A 173 -29.82 2.82 -13.73
CA GLY A 173 -29.56 1.60 -14.50
C GLY A 173 -28.46 1.63 -15.59
N ARG A 174 -28.01 2.79 -16.10
CA ARG A 174 -27.05 2.79 -17.23
C ARG A 174 -25.59 2.67 -16.78
N HIS A 175 -25.28 3.17 -15.59
CA HIS A 175 -23.91 3.24 -15.09
C HIS A 175 -23.60 2.21 -14.01
N GLU A 176 -24.59 1.49 -13.46
CA GLU A 176 -24.37 0.32 -12.58
C GLU A 176 -23.52 -0.75 -13.27
N ALA A 177 -23.78 -1.03 -14.54
CA ALA A 177 -22.96 -1.95 -15.34
C ALA A 177 -21.53 -1.42 -15.56
N GLU A 178 -21.37 -0.11 -15.75
CA GLU A 178 -20.04 0.50 -15.91
C GLU A 178 -19.27 0.53 -14.59
N ILE A 179 -19.95 0.77 -13.47
CA ILE A 179 -19.38 0.68 -12.12
C ILE A 179 -18.98 -0.75 -11.81
N ALA A 180 -19.82 -1.76 -12.12
CA ALA A 180 -19.48 -3.17 -11.95
C ALA A 180 -18.22 -3.52 -12.75
N LEU A 181 -18.13 -3.06 -13.99
CA LEU A 181 -16.97 -3.26 -14.85
C LEU A 181 -15.71 -2.52 -14.34
N VAL A 182 -15.85 -1.39 -13.65
CA VAL A 182 -14.76 -0.71 -12.94
C VAL A 182 -14.31 -1.51 -11.73
N VAL A 183 -15.25 -1.98 -10.91
CA VAL A 183 -14.96 -2.82 -9.75
C VAL A 183 -14.22 -4.10 -10.18
N GLU A 184 -14.62 -4.70 -11.30
CA GLU A 184 -13.92 -5.84 -11.92
C GLU A 184 -12.56 -5.48 -12.54
N ALA A 185 -12.36 -4.22 -12.92
CA ALA A 185 -11.10 -3.75 -13.49
C ALA A 185 -10.06 -3.37 -12.44
N ILE A 186 -10.50 -2.97 -11.24
CA ILE A 186 -9.60 -2.61 -10.14
C ILE A 186 -8.93 -3.90 -9.61
N PRO A 187 -7.58 -3.95 -9.54
CA PRO A 187 -6.88 -5.07 -8.92
C PRO A 187 -7.39 -5.34 -7.50
N PRO A 188 -7.55 -6.61 -7.06
CA PRO A 188 -8.13 -6.93 -5.75
C PRO A 188 -7.47 -6.22 -4.56
N GLY A 189 -6.16 -6.01 -4.59
CA GLY A 189 -5.42 -5.30 -3.53
C GLY A 189 -5.74 -3.80 -3.45
N GLU A 190 -5.95 -3.16 -4.60
CA GLU A 190 -6.40 -1.76 -4.65
C GLU A 190 -7.85 -1.67 -4.19
N LEU A 191 -8.72 -2.57 -4.67
CA LEU A 191 -10.13 -2.62 -4.28
C LEU A 191 -10.29 -2.82 -2.77
N ALA A 192 -9.43 -3.63 -2.15
CA ALA A 192 -9.38 -3.83 -0.71
C ALA A 192 -9.02 -2.53 0.04
N SER A 193 -8.08 -1.75 -0.47
CA SER A 193 -7.75 -0.45 0.10
C SER A 193 -8.94 0.53 0.01
N TYR A 194 -9.69 0.53 -1.10
CA TYR A 194 -10.86 1.39 -1.26
C TYR A 194 -12.08 0.96 -0.43
N ALA A 195 -12.33 -0.34 -0.33
CA ALA A 195 -13.33 -0.90 0.57
C ALA A 195 -13.15 -0.40 2.01
N THR A 196 -11.91 -0.11 2.41
CA THR A 196 -11.62 0.34 3.78
C THR A 196 -11.74 1.84 4.02
N LEU A 197 -11.91 2.65 2.96
CA LEU A 197 -12.15 4.08 3.08
C LEU A 197 -13.64 4.38 3.33
N THR A 198 -13.96 5.62 3.67
CA THR A 198 -15.35 6.10 3.91
C THR A 198 -16.31 5.78 2.76
N MET A 199 -15.81 5.64 1.53
CA MET A 199 -16.58 5.25 0.35
C MET A 199 -17.01 3.79 0.34
N GLY A 200 -16.35 2.95 1.13
CA GLY A 200 -16.56 1.52 1.10
C GLY A 200 -18.02 1.13 1.30
N ALA A 201 -18.71 1.78 2.23
CA ALA A 201 -20.13 1.51 2.48
C ALA A 201 -21.03 1.84 1.27
N GLN A 202 -20.72 2.91 0.54
CA GLN A 202 -21.50 3.33 -0.64
C GLN A 202 -21.24 2.44 -1.85
N VAL A 203 -19.97 2.09 -2.10
CA VAL A 203 -19.63 1.14 -3.18
C VAL A 203 -20.24 -0.23 -2.87
N ARG A 204 -20.21 -0.66 -1.60
CA ARG A 204 -20.87 -1.89 -1.17
C ARG A 204 -22.37 -1.85 -1.44
N GLU A 205 -23.05 -0.76 -1.09
CA GLU A 205 -24.47 -0.59 -1.37
C GLU A 205 -24.77 -0.71 -2.88
N TRP A 206 -23.93 -0.14 -3.74
CA TRP A 206 -24.11 -0.24 -5.19
C TRP A 206 -23.87 -1.65 -5.72
N VAL A 207 -22.80 -2.30 -5.26
CA VAL A 207 -22.50 -3.69 -5.62
C VAL A 207 -23.62 -4.63 -5.16
N GLN A 208 -24.23 -4.37 -4.00
CA GLN A 208 -25.39 -5.11 -3.49
C GLN A 208 -26.67 -4.91 -4.32
N ARG A 209 -26.78 -3.84 -5.11
CA ARG A 209 -27.90 -3.64 -6.04
C ARG A 209 -27.75 -4.41 -7.35
N LEU A 210 -26.56 -4.93 -7.66
CA LEU A 210 -26.37 -5.78 -8.84
C LEU A 210 -27.21 -7.06 -8.72
N PRO A 211 -27.61 -7.68 -9.85
CA PRO A 211 -28.30 -8.96 -9.82
C PRO A 211 -27.53 -10.00 -8.99
N GLU A 212 -28.26 -10.80 -8.23
CA GLU A 212 -27.67 -11.85 -7.39
C GLU A 212 -26.81 -12.80 -8.24
N GLY A 213 -25.58 -13.06 -7.78
CA GLY A 213 -24.61 -13.89 -8.48
C GLY A 213 -23.72 -13.16 -9.49
N HIS A 214 -23.80 -11.82 -9.57
CA HIS A 214 -22.90 -11.04 -10.39
C HIS A 214 -21.43 -11.19 -9.91
N PRO A 215 -20.45 -11.47 -10.80
CA PRO A 215 -19.05 -11.72 -10.38
C PRO A 215 -18.44 -10.56 -9.59
N ALA A 216 -18.75 -9.31 -9.95
CA ALA A 216 -18.37 -8.12 -9.17
C ALA A 216 -18.77 -8.17 -7.68
N GLN A 217 -19.89 -8.83 -7.30
CA GLN A 217 -20.27 -8.99 -5.89
C GLN A 217 -19.27 -9.83 -5.11
N ALA A 218 -18.90 -10.99 -5.65
CA ALA A 218 -17.92 -11.87 -5.03
C ALA A 218 -16.52 -11.22 -4.98
N SER A 219 -16.09 -10.57 -6.06
CA SER A 219 -14.81 -9.86 -6.11
C SER A 219 -14.75 -8.72 -5.10
N PHE A 220 -15.84 -7.96 -4.97
CA PHE A 220 -15.91 -6.86 -4.02
C PHE A 220 -15.93 -7.34 -2.57
N GLU A 221 -16.76 -8.33 -2.22
CA GLU A 221 -16.82 -8.85 -0.84
C GLU A 221 -15.49 -9.50 -0.44
N ALA A 222 -14.82 -10.23 -1.34
CA ALA A 222 -13.48 -10.77 -1.08
C ALA A 222 -12.45 -9.65 -0.82
N ALA A 223 -12.47 -8.58 -1.62
CA ALA A 223 -11.63 -7.41 -1.40
C ALA A 223 -11.99 -6.67 -0.11
N TRP A 224 -13.27 -6.56 0.21
CA TRP A 224 -13.78 -5.96 1.45
C TRP A 224 -13.28 -6.69 2.69
N GLU A 225 -13.41 -8.01 2.71
CA GLU A 225 -12.93 -8.85 3.80
C GLU A 225 -11.41 -8.81 3.92
N ALA A 226 -10.68 -8.80 2.80
CA ALA A 226 -9.23 -8.65 2.79
C ALA A 226 -8.81 -7.29 3.39
N GLY A 227 -9.44 -6.20 2.96
CA GLY A 227 -9.18 -4.87 3.48
C GLY A 227 -9.56 -4.72 4.95
N THR A 228 -10.67 -5.32 5.37
CA THR A 228 -11.11 -5.32 6.77
C THR A 228 -10.12 -6.07 7.65
N ARG A 229 -9.69 -7.27 7.25
CA ARG A 229 -8.63 -8.01 7.96
C ARG A 229 -7.31 -7.23 8.00
N HIS A 230 -6.95 -6.53 6.95
CA HIS A 230 -5.76 -5.68 6.94
C HIS A 230 -5.87 -4.52 7.94
N ARG A 231 -7.03 -3.86 8.04
CA ARG A 231 -7.28 -2.83 9.06
C ARG A 231 -7.25 -3.38 10.48
N GLU A 232 -7.90 -4.51 10.71
CA GLU A 232 -7.91 -5.18 12.02
C GLU A 232 -6.48 -5.52 12.46
N ARG A 233 -5.67 -6.10 11.57
CA ARG A 233 -4.24 -6.34 11.83
C ARG A 233 -3.46 -5.05 12.08
N ALA A 234 -3.68 -4.01 11.26
CA ALA A 234 -2.99 -2.73 11.45
C ALA A 234 -3.39 -2.05 12.78
N GLN A 235 -4.64 -2.19 13.21
CA GLN A 235 -5.12 -1.71 14.50
C GLN A 235 -4.52 -2.54 15.65
N GLU A 236 -4.53 -3.87 15.54
CA GLU A 236 -3.91 -4.77 16.51
C GLU A 236 -2.40 -4.51 16.65
N GLU A 237 -1.70 -4.29 15.53
CA GLU A 237 -0.30 -3.87 15.52
C GLU A 237 -0.12 -2.51 16.20
N ALA A 238 -1.00 -1.53 15.96
CA ALA A 238 -0.96 -0.22 16.59
C ALA A 238 -1.21 -0.31 18.11
N ASP A 239 -2.18 -1.12 18.55
CA ASP A 239 -2.51 -1.33 19.95
C ASP A 239 -1.37 -2.08 20.68
N THR A 240 -0.79 -3.09 20.03
CA THR A 240 0.39 -3.83 20.50
C THR A 240 1.58 -2.89 20.65
N ARG A 241 1.80 -2.01 19.68
CA ARG A 241 2.83 -0.97 19.72
C ARG A 241 2.61 -0.01 20.89
N GLU A 242 1.39 0.49 21.09
CA GLU A 242 1.08 1.37 22.23
C GLU A 242 1.22 0.65 23.59
N SER A 243 0.91 -0.65 23.66
CA SER A 243 1.22 -1.46 24.85
C SER A 243 2.73 -1.52 25.09
N ARG A 244 3.52 -1.87 24.07
CA ARG A 244 5.00 -1.94 24.16
C ARG A 244 5.62 -0.62 24.60
N LYS A 245 5.13 0.52 24.09
CA LYS A 245 5.59 1.85 24.52
C LYS A 245 5.31 2.08 26.00
N ARG A 246 4.11 1.75 26.48
CA ARG A 246 3.75 1.88 27.89
C ARG A 246 4.59 0.99 28.79
N ASP A 247 4.85 -0.25 28.38
CA ASP A 247 5.65 -1.18 29.16
C ASP A 247 7.14 -0.82 29.15
N ALA A 248 7.68 -0.37 28.01
CA ALA A 248 9.01 0.21 27.92
C ALA A 248 9.16 1.41 28.87
N ALA A 249 8.20 2.34 28.89
CA ALA A 249 8.22 3.48 29.80
C ALA A 249 8.18 3.06 31.29
N LYS A 250 7.39 2.04 31.65
CA LYS A 250 7.38 1.47 33.01
C LYS A 250 8.73 0.82 33.36
N THR A 251 9.31 0.04 32.46
CA THR A 251 10.63 -0.59 32.65
C THR A 251 11.71 0.46 32.89
N VAL A 252 11.74 1.50 32.07
CA VAL A 252 12.69 2.62 32.24
C VAL A 252 12.46 3.35 33.56
N ALA A 253 11.21 3.59 33.95
CA ALA A 253 10.88 4.25 35.21
C ALA A 253 11.20 3.40 36.46
N GLY A 254 11.11 2.07 36.35
CA GLY A 254 11.34 1.13 37.45
C GLY A 254 12.81 0.82 37.73
N ASP A 255 13.71 1.01 36.75
CA ASP A 255 15.15 0.81 36.90
C ASP A 255 15.86 2.17 36.98
N ALA A 256 16.40 2.52 38.16
CA ALA A 256 17.03 3.81 38.40
C ALA A 256 18.23 4.12 37.47
N ALA A 257 18.97 3.10 37.02
CA ALA A 257 20.09 3.28 36.11
C ALA A 257 19.59 3.57 34.68
N LEU A 258 18.54 2.88 34.24
CA LEU A 258 17.90 3.18 32.95
C LEU A 258 17.25 4.54 32.96
N LYS A 259 16.52 4.90 34.02
CA LYS A 259 15.93 6.23 34.17
C LYS A 259 16.99 7.33 34.07
N LYS A 260 18.11 7.20 34.79
CA LYS A 260 19.20 8.17 34.73
C LYS A 260 19.77 8.30 33.31
N THR A 261 19.94 7.17 32.61
CA THR A 261 20.44 7.16 31.23
C THR A 261 19.44 7.81 30.29
N PHE A 262 18.16 7.47 30.41
CA PHE A 262 17.06 8.07 29.66
C PHE A 262 17.00 9.58 29.86
N ASP A 263 16.99 10.06 31.10
CA ASP A 263 16.95 11.49 31.43
C ASP A 263 18.18 12.22 30.86
N SER A 264 19.35 11.59 30.90
CA SER A 264 20.58 12.17 30.33
C SER A 264 20.53 12.27 28.81
N VAL A 265 19.92 11.28 28.14
CA VAL A 265 19.73 11.30 26.69
C VAL A 265 18.67 12.32 26.30
N GLU A 266 17.56 12.41 27.04
CA GLU A 266 16.51 13.41 26.83
C GLU A 266 17.06 14.84 26.99
N ASP A 267 17.87 15.09 28.00
CA ASP A 267 18.55 16.38 28.23
C ASP A 267 19.45 16.76 27.04
N LEU A 268 20.32 15.84 26.58
CA LEU A 268 21.23 16.04 25.44
C LEU A 268 20.50 16.24 24.10
N LEU A 269 19.27 15.76 23.96
CA LEU A 269 18.47 15.86 22.73
C LEU A 269 17.34 16.91 22.84
N SER A 270 17.29 17.62 23.95
CA SER A 270 16.36 18.73 24.17
C SER A 270 16.94 20.02 23.61
N TYR A 271 16.08 20.88 23.07
CA TYR A 271 16.49 22.24 22.72
C TYR A 271 16.40 23.10 23.97
N GLY A 272 17.52 23.69 24.37
CA GLY A 272 17.52 24.75 25.37
C GLY A 272 16.94 26.04 24.80
N VAL A 273 16.55 26.97 25.67
CA VAL A 273 16.11 28.33 25.26
C VAL A 273 17.19 29.06 24.43
N LEU A 274 18.46 28.66 24.60
CA LEU A 274 19.61 29.22 23.89
C LEU A 274 20.32 28.22 22.97
N ASP A 275 19.91 26.94 22.98
CA ASP A 275 20.55 25.85 22.22
C ASP A 275 19.58 25.35 21.15
N TRP A 276 19.68 25.96 19.98
CA TRP A 276 18.77 25.74 18.85
C TRP A 276 19.17 24.55 17.97
N ALA A 277 20.33 23.94 18.23
CA ALA A 277 20.84 22.79 17.49
C ALA A 277 21.47 21.78 18.45
N ILE A 278 21.32 20.50 18.13
CA ILE A 278 22.07 19.43 18.81
C ILE A 278 23.38 19.30 18.06
N THR A 279 24.49 19.26 18.79
CA THR A 279 25.82 19.14 18.20
C THR A 279 26.18 17.68 17.93
N ASP A 280 27.07 17.45 16.95
CA ASP A 280 27.63 16.12 16.67
C ASP A 280 28.25 15.48 17.92
N ALA A 281 28.87 16.29 18.80
CA ALA A 281 29.47 15.84 20.05
C ALA A 281 28.42 15.33 21.06
N GLU A 282 27.25 15.95 21.11
CA GLU A 282 26.13 15.51 21.94
C GLU A 282 25.49 14.24 21.39
N ALA A 283 25.28 14.16 20.07
CA ALA A 283 24.79 12.95 19.42
C ALA A 283 25.75 11.77 19.65
N LEU A 284 27.06 11.98 19.50
CA LEU A 284 28.07 10.95 19.82
C LEU A 284 28.05 10.55 21.29
N LYS A 285 27.80 11.49 22.22
CA LYS A 285 27.65 11.19 23.64
C LYS A 285 26.39 10.34 23.90
N VAL A 286 25.28 10.63 23.24
CA VAL A 286 24.06 9.80 23.28
C VAL A 286 24.35 8.38 22.80
N LEU A 287 25.04 8.22 21.67
CA LEU A 287 25.42 6.91 21.14
C LEU A 287 26.23 6.10 22.17
N ARG A 288 27.18 6.74 22.85
CA ARG A 288 27.99 6.10 23.90
C ARG A 288 27.16 5.70 25.12
N LEU A 289 26.22 6.55 25.54
CA LEU A 289 25.30 6.25 26.65
C LEU A 289 24.43 5.04 26.34
N LEU A 290 23.82 5.00 25.15
CA LEU A 290 22.99 3.89 24.72
C LEU A 290 23.80 2.59 24.54
N ASN A 291 24.99 2.68 23.93
CA ASN A 291 25.89 1.53 23.79
C ASN A 291 26.43 1.00 25.13
N GLY A 292 26.37 1.79 26.20
CA GLY A 292 26.72 1.35 27.56
C GLY A 292 25.69 0.41 28.20
N ILE A 293 24.51 0.26 27.59
CA ILE A 293 23.46 -0.65 28.07
C ILE A 293 23.71 -2.04 27.48
N SER A 294 24.37 -2.91 28.24
CA SER A 294 24.76 -4.26 27.78
C SER A 294 23.60 -5.22 27.56
N ASP A 295 22.46 -4.98 28.22
CA ASP A 295 21.26 -5.81 28.13
C ASP A 295 20.39 -5.34 26.95
N PRO A 296 20.20 -6.16 25.89
CA PRO A 296 19.44 -5.77 24.71
C PRO A 296 17.97 -5.40 25.00
N ALA A 297 17.31 -6.08 25.95
CA ALA A 297 15.92 -5.80 26.29
C ALA A 297 15.78 -4.45 27.01
N LYS A 298 16.76 -4.11 27.85
CA LYS A 298 16.83 -2.80 28.49
C LYS A 298 17.15 -1.69 27.49
N LEU A 299 18.09 -1.92 26.57
CA LEU A 299 18.39 -0.97 25.49
C LEU A 299 17.15 -0.71 24.65
N GLN A 300 16.43 -1.77 24.25
CA GLN A 300 15.18 -1.67 23.51
C GLN A 300 14.13 -0.83 24.26
N SER A 301 13.98 -1.07 25.57
CA SER A 301 13.05 -0.30 26.42
C SER A 301 13.39 1.19 26.44
N VAL A 302 14.68 1.54 26.53
CA VAL A 302 15.14 2.94 26.49
C VAL A 302 14.88 3.55 25.10
N VAL A 303 15.23 2.86 24.02
CA VAL A 303 15.01 3.33 22.65
C VAL A 303 13.52 3.54 22.35
N PHE A 304 12.66 2.59 22.72
CA PHE A 304 11.20 2.73 22.56
C PHE A 304 10.63 3.87 23.40
N ALA A 305 11.09 4.06 24.63
CA ALA A 305 10.65 5.19 25.45
C ALA A 305 11.06 6.53 24.81
N LEU A 306 12.26 6.62 24.21
CA LEU A 306 12.72 7.82 23.52
C LEU A 306 11.94 8.08 22.21
N ASP A 307 11.66 7.05 21.42
CA ASP A 307 10.80 7.14 20.23
C ASP A 307 9.36 7.55 20.60
N ALA A 308 8.83 7.08 21.73
CA ALA A 308 7.50 7.43 22.23
C ALA A 308 7.39 8.91 22.63
N LYS A 309 8.49 9.54 23.05
CA LYS A 309 8.58 10.99 23.29
C LYS A 309 8.58 11.83 22.00
N GLY A 310 8.59 11.20 20.83
CA GLY A 310 8.43 11.88 19.55
C GLY A 310 9.75 12.05 18.80
N VAL A 311 10.36 13.23 18.93
CA VAL A 311 11.46 13.70 18.04
C VAL A 311 12.87 13.40 18.55
N ALA A 312 13.04 12.90 19.77
CA ALA A 312 14.36 12.72 20.37
C ALA A 312 15.26 11.79 19.52
N MET A 313 14.78 10.60 19.17
CA MET A 313 15.55 9.65 18.36
C MET A 313 15.80 10.14 16.93
N ASP A 314 14.84 10.84 16.32
CA ASP A 314 15.04 11.42 14.98
C ASP A 314 16.17 12.46 15.03
N ARG A 315 16.14 13.36 16.02
CA ARG A 315 17.21 14.34 16.26
C ARG A 315 18.57 13.70 16.50
N PHE A 316 18.63 12.64 17.30
CA PHE A 316 19.88 11.90 17.53
C PHE A 316 20.47 11.40 16.21
N ILE A 317 19.63 10.80 15.36
CA ILE A 317 20.06 10.24 14.09
C ILE A 317 20.50 11.36 13.13
N ASP A 318 19.71 12.42 13.03
CA ASP A 318 19.97 13.56 12.13
C ASP A 318 21.27 14.28 12.48
N ASN A 319 21.61 14.38 13.76
CA ASN A 319 22.82 15.09 14.23
C ASN A 319 24.01 14.16 14.51
N LEU A 320 23.89 12.84 14.31
CA LEU A 320 25.04 11.96 14.42
C LEU A 320 25.85 11.99 13.12
N ALA A 321 27.07 12.52 13.17
CA ALA A 321 27.95 12.64 12.01
C ALA A 321 28.13 11.29 11.27
N PRO A 322 28.16 11.26 9.92
CA PRO A 322 28.30 10.01 9.17
C PRO A 322 29.53 9.17 9.56
N ALA A 323 30.66 9.82 9.83
CA ALA A 323 31.87 9.13 10.29
C ALA A 323 31.66 8.40 11.63
N ASP A 324 30.90 8.99 12.55
CA ASP A 324 30.60 8.37 13.84
C ASP A 324 29.59 7.22 13.73
N ARG A 325 28.60 7.34 12.83
CA ARG A 325 27.71 6.22 12.47
C ARG A 325 28.53 5.02 12.03
N TRP A 326 29.58 5.24 11.24
CA TRP A 326 30.40 4.16 10.69
C TRP A 326 31.40 3.58 11.68
N ASN A 327 32.13 4.44 12.40
CA ASN A 327 33.07 4.01 13.45
C ASN A 327 32.36 3.23 14.57
N ASN A 328 31.05 3.42 14.72
CA ASN A 328 30.22 2.73 15.69
C ASN A 328 29.07 1.95 15.02
N ALA A 329 29.26 1.46 13.79
CA ALA A 329 28.19 0.88 12.97
C ALA A 329 27.39 -0.21 13.68
N ARG A 330 28.04 -1.07 14.46
CA ARG A 330 27.37 -2.13 15.22
C ARG A 330 26.38 -1.55 16.23
N ALA A 331 26.83 -0.61 17.07
CA ALA A 331 25.98 0.01 18.09
C ALA A 331 24.85 0.82 17.45
N PHE A 332 25.17 1.58 16.40
CA PHE A 332 24.19 2.37 15.68
C PHE A 332 23.12 1.50 15.00
N LEU A 333 23.52 0.42 14.32
CA LEU A 333 22.60 -0.56 13.74
C LEU A 333 21.71 -1.22 14.81
N SER A 334 22.29 -1.62 15.94
CA SER A 334 21.51 -2.16 17.05
C SER A 334 20.45 -1.17 17.51
N ILE A 335 20.79 0.11 17.68
CA ILE A 335 19.81 1.14 18.06
C ILE A 335 18.72 1.27 16.99
N LEU A 336 19.07 1.36 15.71
CA LEU A 336 18.09 1.47 14.61
C LEU A 336 17.15 0.26 14.50
N LEU A 337 17.65 -0.94 14.79
CA LEU A 337 16.85 -2.17 14.81
C LEU A 337 15.92 -2.27 16.03
N MET A 338 16.27 -1.60 17.13
CA MET A 338 15.42 -1.51 18.31
C MET A 338 14.35 -0.42 18.21
N ARG A 339 14.38 0.41 17.16
CA ARG A 339 13.33 1.41 16.90
C ARG A 339 12.07 0.76 16.36
N ASP A 340 10.98 1.52 16.34
CA ASP A 340 9.79 1.09 15.63
C ASP A 340 10.10 0.90 14.14
N ALA A 341 9.74 -0.26 13.59
CA ALA A 341 10.11 -0.62 12.23
C ALA A 341 9.59 0.36 11.17
N SER A 342 8.46 1.04 11.41
CA SER A 342 7.97 2.06 10.47
C SER A 342 8.85 3.31 10.46
N ARG A 343 9.44 3.68 11.61
CA ARG A 343 10.41 4.77 11.69
C ARG A 343 11.75 4.39 11.08
N THR A 344 12.20 3.16 11.30
CA THR A 344 13.41 2.62 10.66
C THR A 344 13.26 2.62 9.13
N LEU A 345 12.10 2.19 8.62
CA LEU A 345 11.79 2.22 7.19
C LEU A 345 11.73 3.65 6.63
N LYS A 346 11.16 4.60 7.40
CA LYS A 346 11.13 6.02 7.03
C LYS A 346 12.55 6.61 6.95
N TYR A 347 13.41 6.33 7.93
CA TYR A 347 14.80 6.77 7.91
C TYR A 347 15.55 6.23 6.69
N VAL A 348 15.38 4.93 6.40
CA VAL A 348 15.96 4.30 5.21
C VAL A 348 15.50 4.97 3.92
N GLN A 349 14.20 5.30 3.84
CA GLN A 349 13.65 6.05 2.71
C GLN A 349 14.34 7.41 2.55
N GLU A 350 14.42 8.19 3.62
CA GLU A 350 14.99 9.54 3.59
C GLU A 350 16.45 9.53 3.15
N LEU A 351 17.22 8.51 3.57
CA LEU A 351 18.57 8.29 3.04
C LEU A 351 18.54 8.05 1.53
N LEU A 352 17.77 7.06 1.07
CA LEU A 352 17.73 6.65 -0.36
C LEU A 352 17.20 7.72 -1.32
N ASP A 353 16.37 8.64 -0.82
CA ASP A 353 15.85 9.75 -1.60
C ASP A 353 16.88 10.90 -1.74
N GLY A 354 17.79 11.06 -0.77
CA GLY A 354 18.81 12.14 -0.73
C GLY A 354 20.07 11.90 -1.57
N GLY A 355 20.22 10.72 -2.18
CA GLY A 355 21.50 10.26 -2.73
C GLY A 355 22.38 9.72 -1.61
N VAL A 356 22.85 8.48 -1.76
CA VAL A 356 23.44 7.70 -0.67
C VAL A 356 24.90 7.42 -0.98
N SER A 357 25.79 7.61 -0.02
CA SER A 357 27.18 7.17 -0.17
C SER A 357 27.30 5.64 -0.09
N ASP A 358 28.39 5.05 -0.58
CA ASP A 358 28.64 3.60 -0.46
C ASP A 358 28.49 3.10 0.99
N GLU A 359 28.95 3.89 1.99
CA GLU A 359 28.82 3.56 3.41
C GLU A 359 27.37 3.57 3.89
N GLU A 360 26.59 4.58 3.49
CA GLU A 360 25.19 4.66 3.83
C GLU A 360 24.37 3.57 3.13
N ALA A 361 24.73 3.19 1.90
CA ALA A 361 24.09 2.11 1.17
C ALA A 361 24.36 0.77 1.86
N ARG A 362 25.59 0.53 2.32
CA ARG A 362 25.93 -0.63 3.17
C ARG A 362 25.18 -0.63 4.50
N LEU A 363 25.04 0.52 5.14
CA LEU A 363 24.25 0.65 6.37
C LEU A 363 22.78 0.28 6.14
N VAL A 364 22.17 0.88 5.10
CA VAL A 364 20.78 0.63 4.70
C VAL A 364 20.60 -0.84 4.33
N PHE A 365 21.54 -1.44 3.61
CA PHE A 365 21.53 -2.86 3.29
C PHE A 365 21.53 -3.73 4.54
N ARG A 366 22.47 -3.49 5.46
CA ARG A 366 22.57 -4.21 6.73
C ARG A 366 21.33 -4.06 7.61
N LEU A 367 20.69 -2.91 7.54
CA LEU A 367 19.45 -2.63 8.25
C LEU A 367 18.30 -3.39 7.61
N ALA A 368 18.17 -3.32 6.28
CA ALA A 368 17.12 -3.96 5.51
C ALA A 368 17.09 -5.48 5.71
N VAL A 369 18.24 -6.15 5.66
CA VAL A 369 18.33 -7.60 5.88
C VAL A 369 18.05 -8.05 7.31
N ARG A 370 18.06 -7.12 8.28
CA ARG A 370 17.78 -7.40 9.70
C ARG A 370 16.39 -6.94 10.15
N MET A 371 15.62 -6.28 9.28
CA MET A 371 14.23 -5.93 9.58
C MET A 371 13.34 -7.18 9.65
N PRO A 372 12.17 -7.13 10.33
CA PRO A 372 11.17 -8.19 10.25
C PRO A 372 10.75 -8.50 8.80
N PRO A 373 10.45 -9.78 8.44
CA PRO A 373 10.19 -10.18 7.05
C PRO A 373 9.12 -9.35 6.34
N GLU A 374 8.04 -8.98 7.02
CA GLU A 374 6.98 -8.15 6.46
C GLU A 374 7.46 -6.74 6.09
N GLN A 375 8.42 -6.20 6.83
CA GLN A 375 9.02 -4.89 6.57
C GLN A 375 10.07 -4.97 5.46
N GLN A 376 10.77 -6.09 5.34
CA GLN A 376 11.64 -6.35 4.20
C GLN A 376 10.86 -6.40 2.89
N VAL A 377 9.71 -7.09 2.88
CA VAL A 377 8.80 -7.13 1.73
C VAL A 377 8.30 -5.72 1.41
N LYS A 378 7.81 -4.98 2.42
CA LYS A 378 7.38 -3.59 2.23
C LYS A 378 8.50 -2.74 1.64
N PHE A 379 9.71 -2.80 2.19
CA PHE A 379 10.88 -2.07 1.70
C PHE A 379 11.24 -2.42 0.26
N ARG A 380 11.27 -3.72 -0.06
CA ARG A 380 11.64 -4.23 -1.38
C ARG A 380 10.68 -3.81 -2.48
N TYR A 381 9.39 -3.80 -2.21
CA TYR A 381 8.38 -3.43 -3.23
C TYR A 381 8.00 -1.95 -3.18
N LYS A 382 8.46 -1.20 -2.18
CA LYS A 382 8.25 0.24 -2.12
C LYS A 382 8.89 0.90 -3.34
N ASP A 383 8.15 1.83 -3.93
CA ASP A 383 8.55 2.52 -5.15
C ASP A 383 8.92 1.57 -6.32
N GLY A 384 8.21 0.43 -6.43
CA GLY A 384 8.47 -0.57 -7.47
C GLY A 384 9.84 -1.25 -7.35
N GLY A 385 10.45 -1.22 -6.16
CA GLY A 385 11.78 -1.75 -5.88
C GLY A 385 12.93 -0.90 -6.38
N THR A 386 12.66 0.35 -6.76
CA THR A 386 13.69 1.34 -7.12
C THR A 386 14.71 1.52 -5.99
N TRP A 387 14.24 1.61 -4.75
CA TRP A 387 15.09 1.74 -3.57
C TRP A 387 16.03 0.58 -3.35
N TRP A 388 15.50 -0.64 -3.47
CA TRP A 388 16.31 -1.85 -3.39
C TRP A 388 17.39 -1.88 -4.48
N LYS A 389 17.02 -1.54 -5.71
CA LYS A 389 17.97 -1.49 -6.85
C LYS A 389 19.05 -0.44 -6.64
N LYS A 390 18.70 0.76 -6.17
CA LYS A 390 19.66 1.82 -5.82
C LYS A 390 20.65 1.30 -4.79
N MET A 391 20.15 0.83 -3.65
CA MET A 391 20.98 0.29 -2.57
C MET A 391 21.86 -0.87 -3.04
N ALA A 392 21.30 -1.85 -3.75
CA ALA A 392 22.05 -3.00 -4.25
C ALA A 392 23.09 -2.65 -5.32
N GLY A 393 22.91 -1.54 -6.05
CA GLY A 393 23.89 -1.03 -7.01
C GLY A 393 25.12 -0.41 -6.37
N GLU A 394 25.00 0.11 -5.15
CA GLU A 394 26.08 0.79 -4.42
C GLU A 394 26.82 -0.14 -3.43
N VAL A 395 26.28 -1.33 -3.12
CA VAL A 395 26.94 -2.31 -2.24
C VAL A 395 27.76 -3.29 -3.07
N ASP A 396 29.04 -3.47 -2.72
CA ASP A 396 29.91 -4.38 -3.45
C ASP A 396 29.44 -5.85 -3.38
N GLU A 397 29.69 -6.62 -4.44
CA GLU A 397 29.29 -8.03 -4.54
C GLU A 397 29.81 -8.90 -3.40
N THR A 398 30.94 -8.52 -2.78
CA THR A 398 31.55 -9.30 -1.70
C THR A 398 30.79 -9.10 -0.40
N ASP A 399 30.38 -7.87 -0.10
CA ASP A 399 29.55 -7.54 1.05
C ASP A 399 28.14 -8.12 0.89
N LEU A 400 27.59 -8.08 -0.33
CA LEU A 400 26.37 -8.82 -0.66
C LEU A 400 26.56 -10.33 -0.39
N ALA A 401 27.63 -10.94 -0.86
CA ALA A 401 27.86 -12.37 -0.64
C ALA A 401 28.07 -12.73 0.84
N LYS A 402 28.78 -11.90 1.62
CA LYS A 402 29.13 -12.15 3.03
C LYS A 402 27.95 -12.04 3.98
N GLU A 403 27.09 -11.04 3.81
CA GLU A 403 25.95 -10.80 4.70
C GLU A 403 24.75 -11.69 4.35
N ASN A 404 24.98 -12.78 3.59
CA ASN A 404 23.90 -13.61 3.03
C ASN A 404 22.88 -12.76 2.25
N ALA A 405 23.32 -11.78 1.45
CA ALA A 405 22.45 -11.02 0.53
C ALA A 405 21.84 -11.85 -0.60
N ASN A 406 21.84 -13.18 -0.47
CA ASN A 406 20.74 -14.00 -0.93
C ASN A 406 19.46 -13.58 -0.18
N PHE A 407 19.03 -12.32 -0.29
CA PHE A 407 17.76 -11.76 0.19
C PHE A 407 16.78 -11.53 -0.98
N PHE A 408 17.05 -12.19 -2.11
CA PHE A 408 16.10 -12.44 -3.22
C PHE A 408 15.70 -11.22 -4.01
N ASN A 409 16.41 -10.96 -5.11
CA ASN A 409 15.82 -11.23 -6.41
C ASN A 409 16.91 -11.24 -7.48
N ASP A 410 17.29 -12.44 -7.86
CA ASP A 410 17.79 -12.69 -9.18
C ASP A 410 16.90 -13.82 -9.68
N ASP A 411 15.77 -13.45 -10.31
CA ASP A 411 14.78 -14.40 -10.80
C ASP A 411 15.42 -15.38 -11.79
N GLU A 412 16.48 -14.95 -12.47
CA GLU A 412 17.32 -15.80 -13.32
C GLU A 412 18.12 -16.79 -12.47
N LYS A 413 18.80 -16.37 -11.40
CA LYS A 413 19.46 -17.32 -10.47
C LYS A 413 18.48 -18.24 -9.76
N ARG A 414 17.29 -17.75 -9.39
CA ARG A 414 16.23 -18.56 -8.78
C ARG A 414 15.76 -19.63 -9.78
N ALA A 415 15.43 -19.22 -11.00
CA ALA A 415 15.05 -20.15 -12.07
C ALA A 415 16.17 -21.16 -12.36
N LYS A 416 17.42 -20.70 -12.44
CA LYS A 416 18.58 -21.57 -12.64
C LYS A 416 18.83 -22.52 -11.47
N ALA A 417 18.67 -22.07 -10.22
CA ALA A 417 18.80 -22.93 -9.05
C ALA A 417 17.68 -24.00 -9.00
N LYS A 418 16.46 -23.63 -9.40
CA LYS A 418 15.34 -24.57 -9.58
C LYS A 418 15.65 -25.61 -10.65
N GLU A 419 16.09 -25.16 -11.82
CA GLU A 419 16.47 -26.01 -12.95
C GLU A 419 17.64 -26.95 -12.58
N GLU A 420 18.68 -26.42 -11.92
CA GLU A 420 19.82 -27.21 -11.47
C GLU A 420 19.41 -28.26 -10.44
N LEU A 421 18.52 -27.93 -9.48
CA LEU A 421 18.00 -28.89 -8.53
C LEU A 421 17.21 -29.98 -9.27
N GLU A 422 16.20 -29.62 -10.07
CA GLU A 422 15.38 -30.60 -10.81
C GLU A 422 16.22 -31.54 -11.68
N ALA A 423 17.22 -31.01 -12.39
CA ALA A 423 18.05 -31.79 -13.29
C ALA A 423 18.98 -32.76 -12.57
N ASN A 424 19.39 -32.47 -11.33
CA ASN A 424 20.50 -33.18 -10.68
C ASN A 424 20.20 -33.76 -9.29
N VAL A 425 19.02 -33.50 -8.72
CA VAL A 425 18.66 -33.83 -7.32
C VAL A 425 18.92 -35.30 -6.95
N ALA A 426 18.77 -36.24 -7.89
CA ALA A 426 18.99 -37.66 -7.67
C ALA A 426 20.47 -38.10 -7.78
N THR A 427 21.35 -37.24 -8.29
CA THR A 427 22.77 -37.55 -8.59
C THR A 427 23.77 -36.77 -7.74
N TRP A 428 23.33 -35.70 -7.09
CA TRP A 428 24.18 -34.88 -6.24
C TRP A 428 24.56 -35.61 -4.96
N ASP A 429 25.80 -35.41 -4.53
CA ASP A 429 26.22 -35.82 -3.20
C ASP A 429 25.52 -34.97 -2.13
N LYS A 430 25.55 -35.48 -0.89
CA LYS A 430 24.92 -34.84 0.27
C LYS A 430 25.32 -33.37 0.44
N GLY A 431 26.60 -33.03 0.30
CA GLY A 431 27.08 -31.67 0.55
C GLY A 431 26.55 -30.68 -0.47
N ARG A 432 26.58 -31.06 -1.76
CA ARG A 432 26.06 -30.23 -2.84
C ARG A 432 24.54 -30.07 -2.76
N LEU A 433 23.81 -31.15 -2.49
CA LEU A 433 22.36 -31.11 -2.32
C LEU A 433 21.96 -30.25 -1.12
N ASP A 434 22.68 -30.34 0.00
CA ASP A 434 22.47 -29.52 1.19
C ASP A 434 22.64 -28.02 0.91
N GLY A 435 23.67 -27.66 0.15
CA GLY A 435 23.90 -26.29 -0.29
C GLY A 435 22.78 -25.77 -1.21
N ALA A 436 22.31 -26.59 -2.15
CA ALA A 436 21.23 -26.21 -3.08
C ALA A 436 19.88 -26.06 -2.37
N ILE A 437 19.49 -27.02 -1.53
CA ILE A 437 18.27 -26.96 -0.70
C ILE A 437 18.33 -25.73 0.20
N GLY A 438 19.44 -25.52 0.92
CA GLY A 438 19.60 -24.34 1.78
C GLY A 438 19.55 -23.02 1.01
N THR A 439 19.93 -23.00 -0.27
CA THR A 439 19.84 -21.80 -1.11
C THR A 439 18.40 -21.53 -1.53
N LEU A 440 17.69 -22.54 -2.05
CA LEU A 440 16.29 -22.42 -2.46
C LEU A 440 15.34 -22.19 -1.27
N LEU A 441 15.63 -22.77 -0.10
CA LEU A 441 14.86 -22.49 1.12
C LEU A 441 14.99 -21.05 1.56
N ARG A 442 16.21 -20.48 1.47
CA ARG A 442 16.35 -19.05 1.71
C ARG A 442 15.49 -18.29 0.68
N MET A 443 15.44 -18.72 -0.60
CA MET A 443 14.63 -18.12 -1.70
C MET A 443 13.11 -18.18 -1.54
N ASP A 444 12.61 -18.67 -0.40
CA ASP A 444 11.19 -18.93 -0.16
C ASP A 444 10.60 -19.97 -1.15
N GLU A 445 11.43 -20.94 -1.55
CA GLU A 445 11.06 -22.01 -2.49
C GLU A 445 10.86 -23.36 -1.78
N ALA A 446 10.35 -23.33 -0.54
CA ALA A 446 10.17 -24.53 0.27
C ALA A 446 9.25 -25.56 -0.38
N ASP A 447 8.13 -25.12 -0.93
CA ASP A 447 7.15 -26.00 -1.57
C ASP A 447 7.70 -26.60 -2.86
N PHE A 448 8.47 -25.81 -3.62
CA PHE A 448 9.16 -26.31 -4.81
C PHE A 448 10.18 -27.39 -4.44
N VAL A 449 11.07 -27.13 -3.49
CA VAL A 449 12.09 -28.09 -3.05
C VAL A 449 11.44 -29.39 -2.56
N GLU A 450 10.40 -29.27 -1.74
CA GLU A 450 9.66 -30.42 -1.23
C GLU A 450 9.01 -31.23 -2.36
N ALA A 451 8.37 -30.57 -3.31
CA ALA A 451 7.78 -31.22 -4.49
C ALA A 451 8.85 -31.91 -5.35
N THR A 452 10.00 -31.28 -5.58
CA THR A 452 11.11 -31.83 -6.38
C THR A 452 11.71 -33.07 -5.70
N LEU A 453 11.98 -33.01 -4.38
CA LEU A 453 12.51 -34.17 -3.63
C LEU A 453 11.53 -35.35 -3.65
N ASN A 454 10.23 -35.06 -3.47
CA ASN A 454 9.17 -36.07 -3.52
C ASN A 454 9.01 -36.67 -4.91
N GLY A 455 9.01 -35.83 -5.96
CA GLY A 455 8.92 -36.26 -7.36
C GLY A 455 10.11 -37.14 -7.79
N ALA A 456 11.30 -36.89 -7.23
CA ALA A 456 12.49 -37.71 -7.44
C ALA A 456 12.51 -39.00 -6.59
N GLY A 457 11.49 -39.25 -5.75
CA GLY A 457 11.41 -40.44 -4.91
C GLY A 457 12.44 -40.48 -3.77
N LEU A 458 13.01 -39.34 -3.39
CA LEU A 458 14.10 -39.29 -2.41
C LEU A 458 13.66 -39.41 -0.95
N ALA A 459 12.35 -39.32 -0.68
CA ALA A 459 11.80 -39.47 0.66
C ALA A 459 12.10 -40.83 1.32
N GLU A 460 12.21 -41.88 0.51
CA GLU A 460 12.51 -43.25 0.95
C GLU A 460 13.98 -43.64 0.72
N SER A 461 14.76 -42.76 0.07
CA SER A 461 16.16 -43.03 -0.21
C SER A 461 16.99 -43.01 1.08
N PRO A 462 17.75 -44.08 1.40
CA PRO A 462 18.63 -44.11 2.57
C PRO A 462 19.67 -42.99 2.56
N ASP A 463 20.10 -42.59 1.36
CA ASP A 463 21.15 -41.59 1.16
C ASP A 463 20.64 -40.15 1.23
N HIS A 464 19.31 -39.93 1.14
CA HIS A 464 18.69 -38.61 1.04
C HIS A 464 17.64 -38.32 2.12
N GLY A 465 17.24 -39.32 2.91
CA GLY A 465 16.27 -39.15 4.01
C GLY A 465 16.67 -38.09 5.05
N TRP A 466 17.96 -37.74 5.12
CA TRP A 466 18.48 -36.67 5.98
C TRP A 466 17.89 -35.29 5.61
N ALA A 467 17.51 -35.03 4.35
CA ALA A 467 17.00 -33.73 3.94
C ALA A 467 15.63 -33.45 4.58
N TYR A 468 14.75 -34.45 4.59
CA TYR A 468 13.44 -34.38 5.24
C TYR A 468 13.57 -34.21 6.76
N GLU A 469 14.52 -34.90 7.36
CA GLU A 469 14.77 -34.78 8.80
C GLU A 469 15.37 -33.41 9.17
N LYS A 470 16.35 -32.92 8.40
CA LYS A 470 17.05 -31.66 8.66
C LYS A 470 16.14 -30.45 8.44
N TYR A 471 15.37 -30.46 7.36
CA TYR A 471 14.57 -29.32 6.93
C TYR A 471 13.09 -29.45 7.27
N GLY A 472 12.62 -30.59 7.80
CA GLY A 472 11.24 -30.76 8.25
C GLY A 472 10.21 -30.95 7.14
N PHE A 473 10.62 -31.31 5.92
CA PHE A 473 9.71 -31.60 4.80
C PHE A 473 8.82 -32.82 5.08
N ALA A 474 7.60 -32.83 4.53
CA ALA A 474 6.72 -33.97 4.61
C ALA A 474 7.16 -35.07 3.63
N ARG A 475 7.12 -36.31 4.09
CA ARG A 475 7.25 -37.46 3.20
C ARG A 475 5.96 -37.63 2.39
N PRO A 476 5.98 -38.27 1.20
CA PRO A 476 4.78 -38.55 0.43
C PRO A 476 3.71 -39.21 1.29
N GLY A 477 2.55 -38.58 1.41
CA GLY A 477 1.42 -39.04 2.23
C GLY A 477 1.49 -38.73 3.74
N GLY A 478 2.52 -37.99 4.21
CA GLY A 478 2.61 -37.49 5.58
C GLY A 478 2.32 -36.00 5.69
N GLU A 479 2.06 -35.52 6.91
CA GLU A 479 2.02 -34.08 7.22
C GLU A 479 3.41 -33.55 7.55
N ARG A 480 3.65 -32.27 7.25
CA ARG A 480 4.90 -31.56 7.60
C ARG A 480 5.01 -31.48 9.12
N ASP A 481 6.17 -31.81 9.70
CA ASP A 481 6.38 -31.70 11.16
C ASP A 481 6.58 -30.21 11.54
N PRO A 482 5.59 -29.57 12.21
CA PRO A 482 5.65 -28.15 12.50
C PRO A 482 6.80 -27.78 13.45
N LYS A 483 7.18 -28.71 14.34
CA LYS A 483 8.22 -28.46 15.34
C LYS A 483 9.62 -28.49 14.73
N ARG A 484 9.83 -29.35 13.73
CA ARG A 484 11.11 -29.43 13.02
C ARG A 484 11.26 -28.30 12.01
N TRP A 485 10.19 -27.96 11.29
CA TRP A 485 10.15 -26.79 10.42
C TRP A 485 10.46 -25.51 11.21
N GLY A 486 9.80 -25.31 12.35
CA GLY A 486 10.06 -24.18 13.25
C GLY A 486 11.51 -24.13 13.75
N LYS A 487 12.12 -25.27 14.13
CA LYS A 487 13.53 -25.32 14.56
C LYS A 487 14.52 -24.98 13.45
N PHE A 488 14.24 -25.36 12.20
CA PHE A 488 15.08 -24.99 11.06
C PHE A 488 15.03 -23.48 10.85
N VAL A 489 13.84 -22.90 10.78
CA VAL A 489 13.61 -21.46 10.67
C VAL A 489 14.37 -20.72 11.76
N ALA A 490 14.21 -21.12 13.03
CA ALA A 490 14.91 -20.54 14.17
C ALA A 490 16.44 -20.59 14.03
N LYS A 491 17.00 -21.75 13.65
CA LYS A 491 18.46 -21.95 13.52
C LYS A 491 19.08 -21.26 12.30
N SER A 492 18.30 -20.96 11.27
CA SER A 492 18.74 -20.18 10.10
C SER A 492 18.87 -18.67 10.37
N GLY A 493 18.68 -18.24 11.63
CA GLY A 493 18.77 -16.84 12.05
C GLY A 493 17.46 -16.07 11.86
N TRP A 494 16.34 -16.77 11.62
CA TRP A 494 15.03 -16.12 11.44
C TRP A 494 14.32 -15.84 12.77
N ASP A 495 14.63 -16.54 13.88
CA ASP A 495 13.99 -16.34 15.20
C ASP A 495 14.93 -15.96 16.35
N GLU A 496 16.21 -15.64 16.18
CA GLU A 496 17.01 -15.14 17.34
C GLU A 496 16.45 -13.80 17.89
N LEU A 497 15.61 -13.12 17.12
CA LEU A 497 14.75 -12.01 17.56
C LEU A 497 13.35 -12.45 18.02
N GLY A 498 12.87 -13.62 17.59
CA GLY A 498 11.56 -14.20 17.92
C GLY A 498 11.52 -14.93 19.26
N GLU A 499 12.55 -15.70 19.64
CA GLU A 499 12.62 -16.38 20.94
C GLU A 499 12.73 -15.38 22.10
N ALA A 500 13.44 -14.26 21.92
CA ALA A 500 13.50 -13.17 22.91
C ALA A 500 12.16 -12.40 23.05
N LEU A 501 11.25 -12.51 22.08
CA LEU A 501 9.91 -11.90 22.10
C LEU A 501 8.79 -12.88 22.47
N ALA A 502 9.05 -14.19 22.42
CA ALA A 502 8.09 -15.23 22.78
C ALA A 502 8.18 -15.68 24.26
N GLU A 503 9.29 -15.38 24.94
CA GLU A 503 9.46 -15.59 26.39
C GLU A 503 8.94 -14.42 27.27
N THR A 504 8.41 -13.37 26.65
CA THR A 504 7.62 -12.28 27.29
C THR A 504 6.16 -12.34 26.84
#